data_AF-A0A5C9BFB3-F1
#
_entry.id   AF-A0A5C9BFB3-F1
#
_cell.length_a   1.000
_cell.length_b   1.000
_cell.length_c   1.000
_cell.angle_alpha   90.00
_cell.angle_beta   90.00
_cell.angle_gamma   90.00
#
_symmetry.space_group_name_H-M   'P 1'
#
loop_
_entity.id
_entity.type
_entity.pdbx_description
1 polymer ?
#
loop_
_entity_poly.entity_id
_entity_poly.type
_entity_poly.pdbx_seq_one_letter_code
_entity_poly.pdbx_strand_id
1 'polypeptide(L)'
;MRVTSLEGALLDFWVAKSESLKLLPEIPDAGQPHVNGSGCWHPDTYHPSSDWSQGGAIIADDWYAIEDALIEWFGLNWPFIKAITDTPLKWLMRAYVKTKFGDEVEDVEGLLPGQ
;
A
#
# COMPACT_ATOMS: atom_id res chain seq x y z
N MET A 1 -9.71 11.31 -4.08
CA MET A 1 -8.72 10.74 -5.03
C MET A 1 -9.04 9.28 -5.29
N ARG A 2 -8.94 8.81 -6.54
CA ARG A 2 -9.20 7.40 -6.87
C ARG A 2 -8.10 6.50 -6.32
N VAL A 3 -8.45 5.38 -5.72
CA VAL A 3 -7.47 4.42 -5.19
C VAL A 3 -6.57 3.86 -6.30
N THR A 4 -7.14 3.64 -7.49
CA THR A 4 -6.40 3.17 -8.66
C THR A 4 -5.35 4.16 -9.20
N SER A 5 -5.38 5.43 -8.76
CA SER A 5 -4.36 6.44 -9.11
C SER A 5 -3.31 6.70 -8.03
N LEU A 6 -3.40 6.05 -6.86
CA LEU A 6 -2.41 6.23 -5.78
C LEU A 6 -1.04 5.69 -6.19
N GLU A 7 0.03 6.44 -5.97
CA GLU A 7 1.39 6.07 -6.35
C GLU A 7 2.41 6.40 -5.24
N GLY A 8 3.51 5.65 -5.21
CA GLY A 8 4.66 5.90 -4.32
C GLY A 8 4.27 6.07 -2.85
N ALA A 9 4.90 7.06 -2.20
CA ALA A 9 4.70 7.35 -0.78
C ALA A 9 3.23 7.61 -0.40
N LEU A 10 2.42 8.11 -1.33
CA LEU A 10 0.99 8.33 -1.07
C LEU A 10 0.22 7.01 -0.99
N LEU A 11 0.55 6.04 -1.85
CA LEU A 11 0.00 4.69 -1.74
C LEU A 11 0.46 4.02 -0.44
N ASP A 12 1.76 4.12 -0.11
CA ASP A 12 2.32 3.55 1.11
C ASP A 12 1.71 4.14 2.38
N PHE A 13 1.41 5.45 2.40
CA PHE A 13 0.66 6.10 3.47
C PHE A 13 -0.74 5.50 3.66
N TRP A 14 -1.50 5.29 2.57
CA TRP A 14 -2.83 4.71 2.68
C TRP A 14 -2.78 3.24 3.12
N VAL A 15 -1.74 2.49 2.74
CA VAL A 15 -1.49 1.15 3.27
C VAL A 15 -1.20 1.21 4.77
N ALA A 16 -0.36 2.14 5.24
CA ALA A 16 -0.08 2.32 6.66
C ALA A 16 -1.35 2.67 7.46
N LYS A 17 -2.22 3.50 6.87
CA LYS A 17 -3.51 3.86 7.47
C LYS A 17 -4.48 2.67 7.51
N SER A 18 -4.53 1.83 6.47
CA SER A 18 -5.29 0.56 6.46
C SER A 18 -4.87 -0.36 7.61
N GLU A 19 -3.56 -0.45 7.86
CA GLU A 19 -2.96 -1.25 8.93
C GLU A 19 -3.03 -0.58 10.32
N SER A 20 -3.65 0.60 10.43
CA SER A 20 -3.72 1.39 11.67
C SER A 20 -2.35 1.68 12.30
N LEU A 21 -1.31 1.82 11.47
CA LEU A 21 0.05 2.10 11.93
C LEU A 21 0.19 3.55 12.39
N LYS A 22 0.96 3.74 13.45
CA LYS A 22 1.32 5.08 13.96
C LYS A 22 2.57 5.59 13.26
N LEU A 23 2.64 6.89 12.99
CA LEU A 23 3.90 7.46 12.48
C LEU A 23 4.99 7.29 13.56
N LEU A 24 6.16 6.81 13.17
CA LEU A 24 7.32 6.76 14.06
C LEU A 24 7.65 8.18 14.54
N PRO A 25 7.81 8.40 15.86
CA PRO A 25 8.08 9.73 16.40
C PRO A 25 9.49 10.21 16.10
N GLU A 26 10.42 9.29 15.86
CA GLU A 26 11.82 9.54 15.56
C GLU A 26 12.09 9.23 14.09
N ILE A 27 12.95 10.05 13.47
CA ILE A 27 13.43 9.82 12.11
C ILE A 27 14.35 8.60 12.15
N PRO A 28 14.09 7.54 11.35
CA PRO A 28 14.96 6.38 11.29
C PRO A 28 16.37 6.74 10.85
N ASP A 29 17.36 5.99 11.37
CA ASP A 29 18.74 6.13 10.90
C ASP A 29 18.85 5.74 9.42
N ALA A 30 19.81 6.33 8.71
CA ALA A 30 20.04 6.03 7.30
C ALA A 30 20.32 4.53 7.09
N GLY A 31 19.48 3.88 6.28
CA GLY A 31 19.58 2.45 5.98
C GLY A 31 18.95 1.52 7.04
N GLN A 32 18.30 2.07 8.06
CA GLN A 32 17.50 1.27 8.99
C GLN A 32 16.30 0.63 8.27
N PRO A 33 16.14 -0.70 8.31
CA PRO A 33 14.99 -1.36 7.69
C PRO A 33 13.71 -1.10 8.50
N HIS A 34 12.57 -1.13 7.82
CA HIS A 34 11.29 -1.16 8.51
C HIS A 34 11.12 -2.46 9.32
N VAL A 35 10.53 -2.35 10.51
CA VAL A 35 10.24 -3.50 11.37
C VAL A 35 8.77 -3.87 11.23
N ASN A 36 8.49 -4.92 10.47
CA ASN A 36 7.14 -5.47 10.29
C ASN A 36 6.52 -5.83 11.65
N GLY A 37 5.26 -5.44 11.85
CA GLY A 37 4.54 -5.71 13.10
C GLY A 37 4.91 -4.81 14.29
N SER A 38 5.76 -3.79 14.09
CA SER A 38 6.07 -2.79 15.12
C SER A 38 4.89 -1.89 15.51
N GLY A 39 3.81 -1.90 14.70
CA GLY A 39 2.66 -1.00 14.86
C GLY A 39 2.98 0.45 14.47
N CYS A 40 4.17 0.72 13.92
CA CYS A 40 4.59 2.04 13.49
C CYS A 40 5.09 2.03 12.03
N TRP A 41 5.07 3.18 11.36
CA TRP A 41 5.57 3.36 9.99
C TRP A 41 6.34 4.68 9.85
N HIS A 42 7.16 4.80 8.81
CA HIS A 42 7.83 6.05 8.44
C HIS A 42 8.01 6.10 6.92
N PRO A 43 7.80 7.24 6.25
CA PRO A 43 7.90 7.33 4.78
C PRO A 43 9.27 6.92 4.23
N ASP A 44 10.36 7.07 5.00
CA ASP A 44 11.70 6.68 4.54
C ASP A 44 11.95 5.17 4.56
N THR A 45 11.21 4.41 5.36
CA THR A 45 11.47 2.97 5.57
C THR A 45 10.30 2.09 5.15
N TYR A 46 9.08 2.61 5.14
CA TYR A 46 7.86 1.88 4.85
C TYR A 46 7.42 2.06 3.40
N HIS A 47 7.69 1.05 2.57
CA HIS A 47 7.48 1.04 1.12
C HIS A 47 6.75 -0.23 0.63
N PRO A 48 5.60 -0.63 1.22
CA PRO A 48 4.92 -1.88 0.86
C PRO A 48 4.50 -1.98 -0.61
N SER A 49 4.36 -0.84 -1.32
CA SER A 49 4.07 -0.83 -2.76
C SER A 49 5.25 -1.16 -3.66
N SER A 50 6.47 -1.27 -3.11
CA SER A 50 7.70 -1.58 -3.87
C SER A 50 8.65 -2.58 -3.19
N ASP A 51 8.47 -2.86 -1.89
CA ASP A 51 9.26 -3.83 -1.12
C ASP A 51 8.41 -5.05 -0.72
N TRP A 52 8.73 -6.20 -1.32
CA TRP A 52 8.06 -7.48 -1.05
C TRP A 52 8.22 -7.95 0.40
N SER A 53 9.31 -7.58 1.08
CA SER A 53 9.49 -7.95 2.49
C SER A 53 8.44 -7.30 3.40
N GLN A 54 7.81 -6.22 2.95
CA GLN A 54 6.77 -5.47 3.67
C GLN A 54 5.38 -5.82 3.12
N GLY A 55 5.18 -5.63 1.81
CA GLY A 55 3.88 -5.87 1.16
C GLY A 55 3.48 -7.35 1.12
N GLY A 56 4.45 -8.27 1.11
CA GLY A 56 4.18 -9.71 1.03
C GLY A 56 3.40 -10.26 2.21
N ALA A 57 3.68 -9.77 3.43
CA ALA A 57 2.93 -10.17 4.62
C ALA A 57 1.46 -9.71 4.56
N ILE A 58 1.24 -8.46 4.18
CA ILE A 58 -0.10 -7.88 4.00
C ILE A 58 -0.90 -8.69 2.96
N ILE A 59 -0.27 -9.03 1.83
CA ILE A 59 -0.91 -9.80 0.77
C ILE A 59 -1.27 -11.21 1.26
N ALA A 60 -0.38 -11.86 2.01
CA ALA A 60 -0.62 -13.20 2.53
C ALA A 60 -1.79 -13.23 3.51
N ASP A 61 -1.91 -12.21 4.36
CA ASP A 61 -2.94 -12.12 5.39
C ASP A 61 -4.34 -11.79 4.81
N ASP A 62 -4.41 -10.99 3.74
CA ASP A 62 -5.68 -10.49 3.16
C ASP A 62 -5.89 -10.88 1.68
N TRP A 63 -5.25 -11.97 1.21
CA TRP A 63 -5.25 -12.37 -0.21
C TRP A 63 -6.63 -12.40 -0.86
N TYR A 64 -7.61 -13.05 -0.23
CA TYR A 64 -8.94 -13.22 -0.83
C TYR A 64 -9.66 -11.89 -1.06
N ALA A 65 -9.56 -10.96 -0.11
CA ALA A 65 -10.18 -9.64 -0.25
C ALA A 65 -9.48 -8.80 -1.33
N ILE A 66 -8.15 -8.92 -1.42
CA ILE A 66 -7.34 -8.27 -2.47
C ILE A 66 -7.69 -8.83 -3.86
N GLU A 67 -7.80 -10.16 -3.98
CA GLU A 67 -8.15 -10.83 -5.22
C GLU A 67 -9.57 -10.46 -5.67
N ASP A 68 -10.54 -10.45 -4.77
CA ASP A 68 -11.91 -10.02 -5.06
C ASP A 68 -11.95 -8.56 -5.56
N ALA A 69 -11.19 -7.65 -4.95
CA ALA A 69 -11.10 -6.26 -5.39
C ALA A 69 -10.49 -6.12 -6.79
N LEU A 70 -9.49 -6.96 -7.13
CA LEU A 70 -8.91 -6.99 -8.48
C LEU A 70 -9.88 -7.59 -9.50
N ILE A 71 -10.63 -8.62 -9.15
CA ILE A 71 -11.68 -9.20 -9.99
C ILE A 71 -12.79 -8.18 -10.24
N GLU A 72 -13.16 -7.38 -9.23
CA GLU A 72 -14.17 -6.33 -9.39
C GLU A 72 -13.73 -5.26 -10.40
N TRP A 73 -12.47 -4.80 -10.30
CA TRP A 73 -11.94 -3.79 -11.22
C TRP A 73 -11.66 -4.30 -12.64
N PHE A 74 -11.19 -5.54 -12.76
CA PHE A 74 -10.53 -6.01 -13.98
C PHE A 74 -11.05 -7.36 -14.50
N GLY A 75 -11.93 -8.01 -13.76
CA GLY A 75 -12.43 -9.36 -14.04
C GLY A 75 -11.42 -10.47 -13.72
N LEU A 76 -11.83 -11.72 -13.98
CA LEU A 76 -11.03 -12.92 -13.70
C LEU A 76 -9.67 -12.98 -14.43
N ASN A 77 -9.49 -12.18 -15.48
CA ASN A 77 -8.26 -12.13 -16.25
C ASN A 77 -7.26 -11.08 -15.74
N TRP A 78 -7.53 -10.45 -14.59
CA TRP A 78 -6.62 -9.49 -13.96
C TRP A 78 -5.15 -9.97 -13.87
N PRO A 79 -4.83 -11.26 -13.62
CA PRO A 79 -3.43 -11.69 -13.51
C PRO A 79 -2.62 -11.55 -14.81
N PHE A 80 -3.29 -11.39 -15.96
CA PHE A 80 -2.67 -11.28 -17.27
C PHE A 80 -2.59 -9.84 -17.79
N ILE A 81 -3.10 -8.86 -17.03
CA ILE A 81 -3.05 -7.46 -17.43
C ILE A 81 -1.62 -6.94 -17.30
N LYS A 82 -1.04 -6.49 -18.41
CA LYS A 82 0.35 -6.03 -18.47
C LYS A 82 0.70 -4.99 -17.40
N ALA A 83 -0.17 -4.01 -17.16
CA ALA A 83 0.06 -2.99 -16.14
C ALA A 83 0.18 -3.56 -14.72
N ILE A 84 -0.53 -4.66 -14.44
CA ILE A 84 -0.46 -5.38 -13.17
C ILE A 84 0.80 -6.22 -13.11
N THR A 85 1.10 -7.00 -14.15
CA THR A 85 2.29 -7.86 -14.18
C THR A 85 3.59 -7.08 -14.16
N ASP A 86 3.62 -5.87 -14.74
CA ASP A 86 4.78 -4.98 -14.71
C ASP A 86 5.03 -4.41 -13.31
N THR A 87 3.97 -4.17 -12.52
CA THR A 87 4.05 -3.55 -11.18
C THR A 87 3.09 -4.19 -10.17
N PRO A 88 3.29 -5.48 -9.83
CA PRO A 88 2.30 -6.26 -9.09
C PRO A 88 2.05 -5.71 -7.68
N LEU A 89 3.09 -5.40 -6.91
CA LEU A 89 2.95 -4.84 -5.56
C LEU A 89 2.10 -3.57 -5.54
N LYS A 90 2.30 -2.67 -6.50
CA LYS A 90 1.53 -1.43 -6.61
C LYS A 90 0.03 -1.73 -6.71
N TRP A 91 -0.36 -2.65 -7.59
CA TRP A 91 -1.76 -2.99 -7.81
C TRP A 91 -2.36 -3.78 -6.65
N LEU A 92 -1.58 -4.69 -6.05
CA LEU A 92 -1.99 -5.43 -4.87
C LEU A 92 -2.21 -4.50 -3.66
N MET A 93 -1.34 -3.50 -3.46
CA MET A 93 -1.52 -2.49 -2.41
C MET A 93 -2.70 -1.55 -2.70
N ARG A 94 -2.95 -1.19 -3.96
CA ARG A 94 -4.17 -0.44 -4.33
C ARG A 94 -5.43 -1.23 -4.01
N ALA A 95 -5.47 -2.51 -4.40
CA ALA A 95 -6.57 -3.39 -4.08
C ALA A 95 -6.75 -3.54 -2.57
N TYR A 96 -5.65 -3.69 -1.82
CA TYR A 96 -5.67 -3.71 -0.36
C TYR A 96 -6.31 -2.44 0.23
N VAL A 97 -5.92 -1.25 -0.22
CA VAL A 97 -6.55 0.03 0.18
C VAL A 97 -8.04 0.05 -0.15
N LYS A 98 -8.46 -0.46 -1.31
CA LYS A 98 -9.89 -0.59 -1.66
C LYS A 98 -10.66 -1.45 -0.67
N THR A 99 -10.08 -2.54 -0.16
CA THR A 99 -10.77 -3.39 0.82
C THR A 99 -11.14 -2.65 2.11
N LYS A 100 -10.42 -1.57 2.46
CA LYS A 100 -10.65 -0.80 3.69
C LYS A 100 -11.40 0.51 3.45
N PHE A 101 -11.19 1.16 2.31
CA PHE A 101 -11.70 2.52 2.03
C PHE A 101 -12.61 2.64 0.81
N GLY A 102 -12.76 1.60 0.00
CA GLY A 102 -13.52 1.63 -1.26
C GLY A 102 -12.73 2.23 -2.43
N ASP A 103 -13.41 2.70 -3.47
CA ASP A 103 -12.76 3.16 -4.71
C ASP A 103 -12.11 4.54 -4.63
N GLU A 104 -12.45 5.33 -3.60
CA GLU A 104 -11.97 6.69 -3.43
C GLU A 104 -11.55 6.96 -1.98
N VAL A 105 -10.48 7.72 -1.83
CA VAL A 105 -9.96 8.20 -0.55
C VAL A 105 -9.91 9.72 -0.53
N GLU A 106 -9.80 10.31 0.65
CA GLU A 106 -9.62 11.75 0.80
C GLU A 106 -8.32 12.22 0.13
N ASP A 107 -8.30 13.47 -0.32
CA ASP A 107 -7.06 14.10 -0.78
C ASP A 107 -6.23 14.54 0.43
N VAL A 108 -4.96 14.13 0.48
CA VAL A 108 -4.07 14.32 1.63
C VAL A 108 -2.76 15.00 1.24
N GLU A 109 -2.72 15.72 0.11
CA GLU A 109 -1.55 16.43 -0.44
C GLU A 109 -0.84 17.44 0.50
N GLY A 110 -1.25 17.60 1.76
CA GLY A 110 -0.57 18.43 2.77
C GLY A 110 -0.10 17.71 4.05
N LEU A 111 -0.25 16.38 4.16
CA LEU A 111 0.01 15.64 5.41
C LEU A 111 1.22 14.70 5.36
N LEU A 112 1.86 14.55 4.21
CA LEU A 112 3.08 13.74 4.11
C LEU A 112 4.29 14.56 4.61
N PRO A 113 5.00 14.13 5.66
CA PRO A 113 6.18 14.83 6.12
C PRO A 113 7.29 14.71 5.06
N GLY A 114 7.73 15.84 4.50
CA GLY A 114 8.94 15.92 3.66
C GLY A 114 8.80 16.45 2.22
N GLN A 115 8.14 17.60 2.01
CA GLN A 115 8.45 18.46 0.85
C GLN A 115 9.61 19.41 1.18
#